data_AF-V5LKZ3-F1
#
_entry.id   AF-V5LKZ3-F1
#
_cell.length_a   1.000
_cell.length_b   1.000
_cell.length_c   1.000
_cell.angle_alpha   90.00
_cell.angle_beta   90.00
_cell.angle_gamma   90.00
#
_symmetry.space_group_name_H-M   'P 1'
#
loop_
_entity.id
_entity.type
_entity.pdbx_description
1 polymer ?
#
loop_
_entity_poly.entity_id
_entity_poly.type
_entity_poly.pdbx_seq_one_letter_code
_entity_poly.pdbx_strand_id
1 'polypeptide(L)' 'GEPRFISVGYVDDTQFVRFDSDAASPRKEPRAPWIEQEGPEYWDGETRIWKTNIQTYRESLRNLLGYYNQSEA' A
#
# COMPACT_ATOMS: atom_id res chain seq x y z
N GLY A 1 0.87 -5.77 -17.08
CA GLY A 1 1.30 -4.57 -16.34
C GLY A 1 1.52 -4.94 -14.87
N GLU A 2 2.16 -4.09 -14.08
CA GLU A 2 2.29 -4.37 -12.63
C GLU A 2 0.94 -4.21 -11.92
N PRO A 3 0.54 -5.13 -11.02
CA PRO A 3 -0.70 -4.99 -10.27
C PRO A 3 -0.69 -3.71 -9.44
N ARG A 4 -1.80 -2.96 -9.50
CA ARG A 4 -1.98 -1.78 -8.65
C ARG A 4 -2.22 -2.23 -7.20
N PHE A 5 -1.49 -1.60 -6.29
CA PHE A 5 -1.60 -1.83 -4.85
C PHE A 5 -2.11 -0.57 -4.14
N ILE A 6 -3.14 -0.73 -3.32
CA ILE A 6 -3.71 0.35 -2.50
C ILE A 6 -3.81 -0.15 -1.07
N SER A 7 -3.35 0.67 -0.12
CA SER A 7 -3.53 0.45 1.32
C SER A 7 -4.17 1.68 1.94
N VAL A 8 -5.15 1.46 2.81
CA VAL A 8 -5.87 2.50 3.56
C VAL A 8 -5.92 2.12 5.03
N GLY A 9 -5.76 3.10 5.91
CA GLY A 9 -5.85 2.92 7.37
C GLY A 9 -6.99 3.74 7.93
N TYR A 10 -7.77 3.13 8.82
CA TYR A 10 -8.90 3.73 9.50
C TYR A 10 -8.74 3.63 11.01
N VAL A 11 -9.22 4.64 11.72
CA VAL A 11 -9.55 4.61 13.15
C VAL A 11 -11.03 4.92 13.23
N ASP A 12 -11.81 3.97 13.76
CA ASP A 12 -13.27 3.95 13.65
C ASP A 12 -13.71 4.19 12.20
N ASP A 13 -14.64 5.13 11.96
CA ASP A 13 -15.13 5.48 10.62
C ASP A 13 -14.27 6.55 9.92
N THR A 14 -13.09 6.89 10.46
CA THR A 14 -12.23 7.96 9.95
C THR A 14 -10.98 7.40 9.28
N GLN A 15 -10.87 7.62 7.97
CA GLN A 15 -9.62 7.31 7.25
C GLN A 15 -8.51 8.28 7.66
N PHE A 16 -7.34 7.76 8.03
CA PHE A 16 -6.22 8.59 8.45
C PHE A 16 -4.96 8.44 7.61
N VAL A 17 -4.82 7.34 6.86
CA VAL A 17 -3.69 7.16 5.93
C VAL A 17 -4.09 6.47 4.63
N ARG A 18 -3.33 6.74 3.58
CA ARG A 18 -3.42 6.06 2.27
C ARG A 18 -2.03 5.81 1.68
N PHE A 19 -1.88 4.72 0.94
CA PHE A 19 -0.78 4.49 0.02
C PHE A 19 -1.36 4.00 -1.30
N ASP A 20 -0.85 4.50 -2.43
CA ASP A 20 -1.25 4.09 -3.77
C ASP A 20 0.01 3.89 -4.63
N SER A 21 0.21 2.69 -5.16
CA SER A 21 1.39 2.38 -5.97
C SER A 21 1.40 3.08 -7.33
N ASP A 22 0.24 3.56 -7.79
CA ASP A 22 0.08 4.22 -9.09
C ASP A 22 0.25 5.75 -9.01
N ALA A 23 0.50 6.28 -7.81
CA ALA A 23 0.83 7.69 -7.64
C ALA A 23 2.21 8.02 -8.25
N ALA A 24 2.41 9.25 -8.74
CA ALA A 24 3.67 9.68 -9.34
C ALA A 24 4.88 9.55 -8.38
N SER A 25 4.64 9.68 -7.08
CA SER A 25 5.63 9.41 -6.02
C SER A 25 4.95 8.60 -4.91
N PRO A 26 4.97 7.25 -4.99
CA PRO A 26 4.29 6.40 -4.03
C PRO A 26 4.90 6.54 -2.63
N ARG A 27 4.11 7.10 -1.71
CA ARG A 27 4.41 7.26 -0.29
C ARG A 27 3.16 7.09 0.56
N LYS A 28 3.33 6.88 1.86
CA LYS A 28 2.24 6.92 2.82
C LYS A 28 1.81 8.38 3.00
N GLU A 29 0.52 8.64 2.87
CA GLU A 29 -0.06 9.98 2.88
C GLU A 29 -1.08 10.13 4.02
N PRO A 30 -1.11 11.28 4.71
CA PRO A 30 -2.14 11.59 5.69
C PRO A 30 -3.50 11.78 5.03
N ARG A 31 -4.55 11.40 5.75
CA ARG A 31 -5.96 11.58 5.38
C ARG A 31 -6.81 12.19 6.50
N ALA A 32 -6.19 12.47 7.65
CA ALA A 32 -6.80 13.18 8.76
C ALA A 32 -5.79 14.16 9.39
N PRO A 33 -6.22 15.32 9.92
CA PRO A 33 -5.31 16.35 10.43
C PRO A 33 -4.41 15.88 11.58
N TRP A 34 -4.91 14.99 12.43
CA TRP A 34 -4.18 14.55 13.63
C TRP A 34 -2.97 13.68 13.34
N ILE A 35 -2.86 13.06 12.16
CA ILE A 35 -1.67 12.27 11.80
C ILE A 35 -0.58 13.15 11.18
N GLU A 36 -0.89 14.36 10.70
CA GLU A 36 0.10 15.26 10.07
C GLU A 36 1.19 15.72 11.05
N GLN A 37 0.95 15.60 12.36
CA GLN A 37 1.93 15.92 13.39
C GLN A 37 3.11 14.92 13.45
N GLU A 38 2.97 13.75 12.83
CA GLU A 38 4.02 12.73 12.80
C GLU A 38 5.24 13.18 12.00
N GLY A 39 6.42 12.82 12.51
CA GLY A 39 7.70 13.19 11.92
C GLY A 39 8.05 12.44 10.64
N PRO A 40 9.07 12.89 9.89
CA PRO A 40 9.55 12.21 8.69
C PRO A 40 9.90 10.73 8.91
N GLU A 41 10.39 10.36 10.10
CA GLU A 41 10.75 8.99 10.45
C GLU A 41 9.55 8.05 10.37
N TYR A 42 8.38 8.50 10.81
CA TYR A 42 7.13 7.75 10.71
C TYR A 42 6.75 7.55 9.24
N TRP A 43 6.74 8.64 8.46
CA TRP A 43 6.31 8.60 7.05
C TRP A 43 7.23 7.78 6.16
N ASP A 44 8.55 7.91 6.36
CA ASP A 44 9.54 7.13 5.62
C ASP A 44 9.51 5.66 6.03
N GLY A 45 9.34 5.38 7.33
CA GLY A 45 9.16 4.03 7.86
C GLY A 45 7.96 3.34 7.26
N GLU A 46 6.77 3.96 7.36
CA GLU A 46 5.53 3.44 6.78
C GLU A 46 5.64 3.26 5.26
N THR A 47 6.22 4.24 4.56
CA THR A 47 6.41 4.15 3.11
C THR A 47 7.30 2.95 2.74
N ARG A 48 8.38 2.71 3.50
CA ARG A 48 9.27 1.57 3.27
C ARG A 48 8.55 0.24 3.48
N ILE A 49 7.78 0.12 4.58
CA ILE A 49 6.99 -1.10 4.87
C ILE A 49 6.05 -1.42 3.71
N TRP A 50 5.29 -0.44 3.23
CA TRP A 50 4.34 -0.66 2.14
C TRP A 50 5.02 -0.95 0.80
N LYS A 51 6.17 -0.33 0.51
CA LYS A 51 6.98 -0.68 -0.67
C LYS A 51 7.45 -2.14 -0.64
N THR A 52 7.84 -2.67 0.52
CA THR A 52 8.17 -4.09 0.68
C THR A 52 6.94 -4.98 0.49
N ASN A 53 5.81 -4.63 1.12
CA ASN A 53 4.58 -5.42 1.03
C ASN A 53 4.05 -5.55 -0.40
N ILE A 54 4.23 -4.54 -1.27
CA ILE A 54 3.84 -4.61 -2.69
C ILE A 54 4.49 -5.82 -3.37
N GLN A 55 5.77 -6.10 -3.11
CA GLN A 55 6.47 -7.23 -3.71
C GLN A 55 5.90 -8.56 -3.21
N THR A 56 5.66 -8.68 -1.90
CA THR A 56 5.03 -9.86 -1.30
C THR A 56 3.64 -10.13 -1.87
N TYR A 57 2.80 -9.11 -2.01
CA TYR A 57 1.45 -9.27 -2.57
C TYR A 57 1.46 -9.59 -4.06
N ARG A 58 2.41 -9.02 -4.82
CA ARG A 58 2.61 -9.35 -6.23
C ARG A 58 2.95 -10.83 -6.41
N GLU A 59 3.88 -11.35 -5.62
CA GLU A 59 4.23 -12.78 -5.63
C GLU A 59 3.04 -13.64 -5.20
N SER A 60 2.32 -13.22 -4.17
CA SER A 60 1.12 -13.92 -3.70
C SER A 60 0.05 -14.01 -4.80
N LEU A 61 -0.17 -12.95 -5.57
CA LEU A 61 -1.09 -12.96 -6.71
C LEU A 61 -0.64 -13.95 -7.79
N ARG A 62 0.66 -13.96 -8.14
CA ARG A 62 1.20 -14.94 -9.11
C ARG A 62 1.02 -16.37 -8.64
N ASN A 63 1.28 -16.64 -7.36
CA ASN A 63 1.08 -17.97 -6.78
C ASN A 63 -0.40 -18.39 -6.82
N LEU A 64 -1.33 -17.48 -6.51
CA LEU A 64 -2.77 -17.76 -6.58
C LEU A 64 -3.22 -18.07 -8.01
N LEU A 65 -2.73 -17.33 -9.02
CA LEU A 65 -3.03 -17.64 -10.42
C LEU A 65 -2.62 -19.07 -10.78
N GLY A 66 -1.42 -19.49 -10.35
CA GLY A 66 -0.93 -20.85 -10.55
C GLY A 66 -1.77 -21.92 -9.82
N TYR A 67 -2.13 -21.69 -8.56
CA TYR A 67 -2.92 -22.64 -7.77
C TYR A 67 -4.32 -22.88 -8.33
N TYR A 68 -4.93 -21.86 -8.92
CA TYR A 68 -6.28 -21.95 -9.48
C TYR A 68 -6.30 -22.15 -11.00
N ASN A 69 -5.15 -22.50 -11.62
CA ASN A 69 -5.02 -22.69 -13.08
C ASN A 69 -5.58 -21.52 -13.89
N GLN A 70 -5.36 -20.29 -13.43
CA GLN A 70 -5.81 -19.07 -14.09
C GLN A 70 -4.73 -18.58 -15.06
N SER A 71 -5.14 -18.14 -16.25
CA SER A 71 -4.23 -17.52 -17.23
C SER A 71 -3.79 -16.13 -16.77
N GLU A 72 -2.55 -15.75 -17.07
CA GLU A 72 -2.12 -14.36 -16.96
C GLU A 72 -2.93 -13.47 -17.92
N ALA A 73 -3.25 -12.26 -17.48
CA ALA A 73 -4.01 -11.27 -18.25
C ALA A 73 -3.11 -10.36 -19.11
#